data_AF-A0A8S0FKI6-F1
#
_entry.id   AF-A0A8S0FKI6-F1
#
_cell.length_a   1.000
_cell.length_b   1.000
_cell.length_c   1.000
_cell.angle_alpha   90.00
_cell.angle_beta   90.00
_cell.angle_gamma   90.00
#
_symmetry.space_group_name_H-M   'P 1'
#
loop_
_entity.id
_entity.type
_entity.pdbx_description
1 polymer ?
#
loop_
_entity_poly.entity_id
_entity_poly.type
_entity_poly.pdbx_seq_one_letter_code
_entity_poly.pdbx_strand_id
1 'polypeptide(L)'
;MMSESNKQQAVNKLTEIVANFTAMISTRMPDDVVDKLKQLKDAETSSMGKIIYHTMFDNMQKAIDLNRPACQDTGEIMFFVKVGSRFPLLGDSMGNDVSSCKAYSNKPWKRQPSKRHCVTMR
;
A
#
# COMPACT_ATOMS: atom_id res chain seq x y z
N MET A 1 -4.32 8.74 -32.32
CA MET A 1 -5.21 9.09 -31.20
C MET A 1 -5.67 7.79 -30.56
N MET A 2 -5.48 7.59 -29.25
CA MET A 2 -5.98 6.38 -28.57
C MET A 2 -7.51 6.43 -28.51
N SER A 3 -8.19 5.30 -28.75
CA SER A 3 -9.64 5.22 -28.62
C SER A 3 -10.06 5.34 -27.15
N GLU A 4 -11.22 5.94 -26.89
CA GLU A 4 -11.74 6.15 -25.53
C GLU A 4 -11.87 4.83 -24.74
N SER A 5 -12.19 3.74 -25.44
CA SER A 5 -12.22 2.38 -24.88
C SER A 5 -10.84 1.91 -24.38
N ASN A 6 -9.77 2.17 -25.13
CA ASN A 6 -8.41 1.77 -24.75
C ASN A 6 -7.89 2.58 -23.56
N LYS A 7 -8.28 3.86 -23.47
CA LYS A 7 -7.96 4.72 -22.33
C LYS A 7 -8.62 4.20 -21.05
N GLN A 8 -9.91 3.86 -21.12
CA GLN A 8 -10.65 3.30 -19.99
C GLN A 8 -10.06 1.94 -19.53
N GLN A 9 -9.69 1.07 -20.47
CA GLN A 9 -9.02 -0.19 -20.14
C GLN A 9 -7.68 0.02 -19.44
N ALA A 10 -6.89 1.00 -19.89
CA ALA A 10 -5.62 1.33 -19.25
C ALA A 10 -5.80 1.89 -17.83
N VAL A 11 -6.80 2.74 -17.60
CA VAL A 11 -7.16 3.24 -16.25
C VAL A 11 -7.59 2.09 -15.33
N ASN A 12 -8.44 1.19 -15.81
CA ASN A 12 -8.89 0.04 -15.04
C ASN A 12 -7.72 -0.86 -14.65
N LYS A 13 -6.82 -1.14 -15.60
CA LYS A 13 -5.61 -1.94 -15.35
C LYS A 13 -4.68 -1.28 -14.33
N LEU A 14 -4.43 0.02 -14.45
CA LEU A 14 -3.63 0.76 -13.48
C LEU A 14 -4.25 0.71 -12.08
N THR A 15 -5.57 0.92 -12.00
CA THR A 15 -6.33 0.88 -10.74
C THR A 15 -6.24 -0.50 -10.09
N GLU A 16 -6.35 -1.57 -10.87
CA GLU A 16 -6.22 -2.94 -10.39
C GLU A 16 -4.80 -3.24 -9.86
N ILE A 17 -3.77 -2.83 -10.60
CA ILE A 17 -2.37 -2.99 -10.17
C ILE A 17 -2.14 -2.27 -8.85
N VAL A 18 -2.57 -1.00 -8.73
CA VAL A 18 -2.40 -0.21 -7.51
C VAL A 18 -3.18 -0.83 -6.35
N ALA A 19 -4.41 -1.30 -6.57
CA ALA A 19 -5.22 -1.95 -5.55
C ALA A 19 -4.59 -3.26 -5.06
N ASN A 20 -4.08 -4.09 -5.97
CA ASN A 20 -3.43 -5.36 -5.65
C ASN A 20 -2.09 -5.15 -4.95
N PHE A 21 -1.33 -4.13 -5.36
CA PHE A 21 -0.08 -3.76 -4.69
C PHE A 21 -0.34 -3.26 -3.27
N THR A 22 -1.31 -2.36 -3.09
CA THR A 22 -1.69 -1.85 -1.77
C THR A 22 -2.16 -2.98 -0.84
N ALA A 23 -2.94 -3.91 -1.38
CA ALA A 23 -3.36 -5.11 -0.67
C ALA A 23 -2.17 -5.93 -0.17
N MET A 24 -1.22 -6.22 -1.06
CA MET A 24 -0.03 -7.00 -0.76
C MET A 24 0.80 -6.39 0.37
N ILE A 25 1.15 -5.10 0.26
CA ILE A 25 2.02 -4.43 1.25
C ILE A 25 1.38 -4.30 2.63
N SER A 26 0.05 -4.31 2.70
CA SER A 26 -0.68 -4.23 3.98
C SER A 26 -0.72 -5.57 4.73
N THR A 27 -0.53 -6.68 4.02
CA THR A 27 -0.56 -8.04 4.57
C THR A 27 0.84 -8.60 4.78
N ARG A 28 1.79 -8.29 3.88
CA ARG A 28 3.17 -8.83 3.91
C ARG A 28 4.19 -7.70 4.01
N MET A 29 5.09 -7.83 4.97
CA MET A 29 6.26 -6.96 5.05
C MET A 29 7.32 -7.37 4.02
N PRO A 30 8.16 -6.43 3.57
CA PRO A 30 9.32 -6.73 2.73
C PRO A 30 10.28 -7.74 3.36
N ASP A 31 10.84 -8.64 2.54
CA ASP A 31 11.70 -9.73 3.01
C ASP A 31 12.98 -9.23 3.71
N ASP A 32 13.56 -8.13 3.23
CA ASP A 32 14.73 -7.48 3.82
C ASP A 32 14.46 -6.99 5.25
N VAL A 33 13.28 -6.42 5.49
CA VAL A 33 12.86 -6.00 6.84
C VAL A 33 12.63 -7.20 7.73
N VAL A 34 11.95 -8.24 7.22
CA VAL A 34 11.69 -9.48 7.97
C VAL A 34 12.99 -10.16 8.37
N ASP A 35 13.97 -10.24 7.47
CA ASP A 35 15.27 -10.85 7.76
C ASP A 35 16.07 -10.02 8.76
N LYS A 36 16.00 -8.69 8.69
CA LYS A 36 16.62 -7.84 9.71
C LYS A 36 15.98 -8.02 11.08
N LEU A 37 14.66 -8.15 11.14
CA LEU A 37 13.94 -8.42 12.40
C LEU A 37 14.31 -9.78 12.99
N LYS A 38 14.54 -10.81 12.16
CA LYS A 38 15.03 -12.12 12.63
C LYS A 38 16.41 -11.99 13.28
N GLN A 39 17.34 -11.31 12.61
CA GLN A 39 18.69 -11.07 13.16
C GLN A 39 18.63 -10.33 14.51
N LEU A 40 17.77 -9.32 14.63
CA LEU A 40 17.60 -8.56 15.88
C LEU A 40 16.97 -9.41 16.99
N LYS A 41 16.00 -10.26 16.66
CA LYS A 41 15.42 -11.22 17.60
C LYS A 41 16.50 -12.17 18.17
N ASP A 42 17.39 -12.66 17.32
CA ASP A 42 18.44 -13.62 17.74
C ASP A 42 19.52 -12.95 18.59
N ALA A 43 19.79 -11.66 18.35
CA ALA A 43 20.71 -10.85 19.16
C ALA A 43 20.10 -10.34 20.48
N GLU A 44 18.77 -10.42 20.64
CA GLU A 44 18.07 -9.90 21.82
C GLU A 44 18.36 -10.74 23.06
N THR A 45 18.77 -10.08 24.14
CA THR A 45 19.11 -10.72 25.41
C THR A 45 18.00 -10.59 26.45
N SER A 46 17.13 -9.58 26.31
CA SER A 46 16.01 -9.35 27.21
C SER A 46 14.92 -10.40 27.06
N SER A 47 14.46 -10.97 28.17
CA SER A 47 13.35 -11.92 28.21
C SER A 47 12.05 -11.31 27.67
N MET A 48 11.80 -10.03 27.98
CA MET A 48 10.65 -9.28 27.47
C MET A 48 10.76 -9.04 25.96
N GLY A 49 11.95 -8.67 25.48
CA GLY A 49 12.19 -8.42 24.06
C GLY A 49 11.90 -9.65 23.19
N LYS A 50 12.32 -10.84 23.65
CA LYS A 50 12.04 -12.11 22.96
C LYS A 50 10.54 -12.40 22.83
N ILE A 51 9.75 -12.12 23.87
CA ILE A 51 8.29 -12.30 23.84
C ILE A 51 7.64 -11.34 22.84
N ILE A 52 8.11 -10.09 22.79
CA ILE A 52 7.63 -9.08 21.84
C ILE A 52 7.89 -9.55 20.41
N TYR A 53 9.12 -9.97 20.10
CA TYR A 53 9.45 -10.49 18.76
C TYR A 53 8.60 -11.70 18.40
N HIS A 54 8.44 -12.67 19.31
CA HIS A 54 7.58 -13.83 19.09
C HIS A 54 6.16 -13.42 18.71
N THR A 55 5.56 -12.52 19.50
CA THR A 55 4.20 -12.03 19.28
C THR A 55 4.07 -11.26 17.96
N MET A 56 5.09 -10.49 17.58
CA MET A 56 5.13 -9.79 16.29
C MET A 56 5.13 -10.77 15.11
N PHE A 57 5.97 -11.82 15.15
CA PHE A 57 6.03 -12.84 14.10
C PHE A 57 4.72 -13.64 14.01
N ASP A 58 4.12 -14.00 15.15
CA ASP A 58 2.82 -14.67 15.17
C ASP A 58 1.72 -13.81 14.54
N ASN A 59 1.72 -12.51 14.82
CA ASN A 59 0.74 -11.58 14.23
C ASN A 59 0.94 -11.46 12.71
N MET A 60 2.18 -11.40 12.24
CA MET A 60 2.49 -11.37 10.81
C MET A 60 2.04 -12.65 10.10
N GLN A 61 2.26 -13.82 10.69
CA GLN A 61 1.78 -15.08 10.11
C GLN A 61 0.25 -15.14 10.06
N LYS A 62 -0.42 -14.74 11.15
CA LYS A 62 -1.89 -14.66 11.19
C LYS A 62 -2.47 -13.68 10.19
N ALA A 63 -1.76 -12.59 9.88
CA ALA A 63 -2.19 -11.64 8.84
C ALA A 63 -2.25 -12.30 7.46
N ILE A 64 -1.26 -13.15 7.15
CA ILE A 64 -1.20 -13.92 5.91
C ILE A 64 -2.30 -14.98 5.89
N ASP A 65 -2.42 -15.77 6.96
CA ASP A 65 -3.38 -16.89 7.03
C ASP A 65 -4.84 -16.41 6.96
N LEU A 66 -5.15 -15.27 7.59
CA LEU A 66 -6.49 -14.68 7.62
C LEU A 66 -6.74 -13.70 6.47
N ASN A 67 -5.75 -13.49 5.60
CA ASN A 67 -5.77 -12.53 4.49
C ASN A 67 -6.32 -11.15 4.91
N ARG A 68 -5.75 -10.60 5.99
CA ARG A 68 -6.16 -9.32 6.61
C ARG A 68 -4.93 -8.44 6.87
N PRO A 69 -5.08 -7.12 6.95
CA PRO A 69 -3.94 -6.25 7.21
C PRO A 69 -3.30 -6.60 8.56
N ALA A 70 -1.96 -6.56 8.60
CA ALA A 70 -1.19 -6.91 9.80
C ALA A 70 -1.38 -5.90 10.95
N CYS A 71 -1.78 -4.66 10.63
CA CYS A 71 -2.01 -3.57 11.57
C CYS A 71 -3.43 -3.00 11.45
N GLN A 72 -3.95 -2.45 12.56
CA GLN A 72 -5.21 -1.70 12.59
C GLN A 72 -5.12 -0.41 11.77
N ASP A 73 -4.01 0.32 11.92
CA ASP A 73 -3.75 1.56 11.20
C ASP A 73 -3.03 1.23 9.90
N THR A 74 -3.77 1.28 8.80
CA THR A 74 -3.24 1.03 7.44
C THR A 74 -2.64 2.28 6.80
N GLY A 75 -2.46 3.35 7.58
CA GLY A 75 -1.89 4.62 7.13
C GLY A 75 -2.69 5.30 6.01
N GLU A 76 -2.08 6.37 5.50
CA GLU A 76 -2.48 7.06 4.28
C GLU A 76 -1.62 6.55 3.12
N ILE A 77 -2.26 6.30 1.97
CA ILE A 77 -1.57 5.76 0.79
C ILE A 77 -0.97 6.92 0.01
N MET A 78 0.36 6.96 -0.09
CA MET A 78 1.10 7.98 -0.83
C MET A 78 2.02 7.33 -1.86
N PHE A 79 1.81 7.64 -3.14
CA PHE A 79 2.65 7.16 -4.24
C PHE A 79 3.51 8.30 -4.78
N PHE A 80 4.80 8.00 -4.96
CA PHE A 80 5.72 8.84 -5.74
C PHE A 80 5.90 8.20 -7.11
N VAL A 81 5.24 8.74 -8.12
CA VAL A 81 5.24 8.18 -9.47
C VAL A 81 6.15 9.01 -10.37
N LYS A 82 7.09 8.35 -11.06
CA LYS A 82 7.86 8.95 -12.15
C LYS A 82 7.21 8.56 -13.47
N VAL A 83 6.78 9.55 -14.24
CA VAL A 83 6.03 9.39 -15.49
C VAL A 83 6.78 10.08 -16.63
N GLY A 84 6.78 9.46 -17.80
CA GLY A 84 7.33 10.08 -19.01
C GLY A 84 6.37 11.12 -19.58
N SER A 85 6.91 12.09 -20.35
CA SER A 85 6.15 13.22 -20.93
C SER A 85 5.01 12.84 -21.89
N ARG A 86 4.90 11.56 -22.27
CA ARG A 86 3.84 11.04 -23.15
C ARG A 86 2.94 10.01 -22.45
N PHE A 87 2.85 10.04 -21.12
CA PHE A 87 2.01 9.09 -20.39
C PHE A 87 0.53 9.29 -20.76
N PRO A 88 -0.15 8.33 -21.39
CA PRO A 88 -1.48 8.54 -22.00
C PRO A 88 -2.62 8.83 -21.03
N LEU A 89 -2.39 8.62 -19.73
CA LEU A 89 -3.37 8.81 -18.66
C LEU A 89 -3.12 10.09 -17.84
N LEU A 90 -2.02 10.80 -18.11
CA LEU A 90 -1.83 12.17 -17.66
C LEU A 90 -2.49 13.06 -18.71
N GLY A 91 -3.44 13.91 -18.31
CA GLY A 91 -4.01 14.91 -19.21
C GLY A 91 -2.91 15.78 -19.81
N ASP A 92 -3.12 16.34 -21.01
CA ASP A 92 -2.16 17.12 -21.80
C ASP A 92 -1.56 18.37 -21.11
N SER A 93 -1.84 18.59 -19.84
CA SER A 93 -1.43 19.76 -19.08
C SER A 93 -0.64 19.36 -17.83
N MET A 94 0.55 18.77 -17.97
CA MET A 94 1.59 18.86 -16.92
C MET A 94 2.99 18.97 -17.53
N GLY A 95 3.48 20.21 -17.60
CA GLY A 95 4.91 20.45 -17.46
C GLY A 95 5.38 19.93 -16.12
N ASN A 96 6.55 19.30 -16.12
CA ASN A 96 7.42 18.98 -14.98
C ASN A 96 6.80 19.15 -13.59
N ASP A 97 6.04 18.16 -13.09
CA ASP A 97 5.79 18.05 -11.65
C ASP A 97 5.44 16.61 -11.28
N VAL A 98 6.09 16.12 -10.23
CA VAL A 98 5.76 14.87 -9.53
C VAL A 98 4.39 15.09 -8.87
N SER A 99 3.31 14.88 -9.63
CA SER A 99 1.96 15.04 -9.10
C SER A 99 1.66 13.88 -8.15
N SER A 100 1.51 14.19 -6.86
CA SER A 100 1.10 13.23 -5.84
C SER A 100 -0.34 12.81 -6.11
N CYS A 101 -0.53 11.66 -6.75
CA CYS A 101 -1.87 11.12 -6.94
C CYS A 101 -2.31 10.45 -5.63
N LYS A 102 -3.17 11.13 -4.85
CA LYS A 102 -3.84 10.52 -3.69
C LYS A 102 -4.89 9.53 -4.20
N ALA A 103 -4.55 8.24 -4.20
CA ALA A 103 -5.48 7.20 -4.60
C ALA A 103 -6.31 6.75 -3.39
N TYR A 104 -7.59 7.10 -3.37
CA TYR A 104 -8.57 6.49 -2.47
C TYR A 104 -9.13 5.23 -3.13
N SER A 105 -8.85 4.06 -2.54
CA SER A 105 -9.41 2.79 -2.99
C SER A 105 -10.83 2.61 -2.43
N ASN A 106 -11.82 2.50 -3.33
CA ASN A 106 -13.22 2.20 -3.01
C ASN A 106 -13.52 0.69 -2.90
N LYS A 107 -12.51 -0.20 -2.93
CA LYS A 107 -12.76 -1.64 -2.76
C LYS A 107 -13.08 -1.97 -1.29
N PRO A 108 -13.97 -2.94 -1.02
CA PRO A 108 -14.36 -3.37 0.32
C PRO A 108 -13.21 -4.16 0.97
N TRP A 109 -12.12 -3.46 1.26
CA TRP A 109 -11.10 -3.97 2.16
C TRP A 109 -11.69 -4.03 3.57
N LYS A 110 -11.36 -5.07 4.34
CA LYS A 110 -11.68 -5.13 5.78
C LYS A 110 -10.81 -4.14 6.57
N ARG A 111 -10.70 -2.90 6.09
CA ARG A 111 -10.20 -1.76 6.86
C ARG A 111 -11.24 -1.46 7.92
N GLN A 112 -10.78 -1.29 9.15
CA GLN A 112 -11.60 -0.64 10.17
C GLN A 112 -11.97 0.76 9.64
N PRO A 113 -13.23 1.21 9.75
CA PRO A 113 -13.63 2.54 9.32
C PRO A 113 -13.08 3.60 10.31
N SER A 114 -11.77 3.81 10.34
CA SER A 114 -11.19 4.95 11.04
C SER A 114 -11.22 6.17 10.12
N LYS A 115 -12.26 6.98 10.32
CA LYS A 115 -12.46 8.35 9.83
C LYS A 115 -12.66 8.54 8.32
N ARG A 116 -13.90 8.34 7.87
CA ARG A 116 -14.46 9.09 6.73
C ARG A 116 -14.59 10.57 7.13
N HIS A 117 -13.52 11.37 6.99
CA HIS A 117 -13.67 12.82 6.92
C HIS A 117 -13.58 13.22 5.45
N CYS A 118 -14.75 13.52 4.89
CA CYS A 118 -14.90 14.14 3.58
C CYS A 118 -14.33 15.56 3.71
N VAL A 119 -13.12 15.79 3.23
CA VAL A 119 -12.64 17.16 2.99
C VAL A 119 -13.09 17.51 1.58
N THR A 120 -14.22 18.20 1.49
CA THR A 120 -14.63 18.92 0.28
C THR A 120 -13.54 19.93 -0.07
N MET A 121 -12.80 19.67 -1.15
CA MET A 121 -11.96 20.69 -1.77
C MET A 121 -12.89 21.72 -2.44
N ARG A 122 -12.89 22.94 -1.90
CA ARG A 122 -13.11 24.14 -2.71
C ARG A 122 -11.85 24.42 -3.52
#